data_AF-A0A1J4VWY8-F1
#
_entry.id   AF-A0A1J4VWY8-F1
#
_cell.length_a   1.000
_cell.length_b   1.000
_cell.length_c   1.000
_cell.angle_alpha   90.00
_cell.angle_beta   90.00
_cell.angle_gamma   90.00
#
_symmetry.space_group_name_H-M   'P 1'
#
loop_
_entity.id
_entity.type
_entity.pdbx_description
1 polymer ?
#
loop_
_entity_poly.entity_id
_entity_poly.type
_entity_poly.pdbx_seq_one_letter_code
_entity_poly.pdbx_strand_id
1 'polypeptide(L)'
;MSAEKLEFLVVVVPGLVKSDSLEHFHEIAKLGTDLSEEIKNATHKCKSITQIEGHQASIIGLKMMGYISVKNIEVTYLSKGETHKKIYSKEKFYEL
;
A
#
# COMPACT_ATOMS: atom_id res chain seq x y z
N MET A 1 -17.96 -17.71 -7.25
CA MET A 1 -17.34 -16.40 -7.53
C MET A 1 -16.04 -16.36 -6.75
N SER A 2 -14.89 -16.36 -7.42
CA SER A 2 -13.58 -16.34 -6.76
C SER A 2 -13.44 -15.00 -6.04
N ALA A 3 -13.14 -15.01 -4.75
CA ALA A 3 -12.77 -13.79 -4.03
C ALA A 3 -11.56 -13.19 -4.74
N GLU A 4 -11.72 -12.04 -5.37
CA GLU A 4 -10.62 -11.34 -6.04
C GLU A 4 -9.55 -11.07 -4.99
N LYS A 5 -8.42 -11.73 -5.19
CA LYS A 5 -7.31 -11.80 -4.25
C LYS A 5 -6.25 -10.87 -4.78
N LEU A 6 -5.75 -9.98 -3.94
CA LEU A 6 -4.53 -9.22 -4.22
C LEU A 6 -3.45 -10.19 -4.73
N GLU A 7 -3.06 -10.04 -5.99
CA GLU A 7 -2.09 -10.90 -6.65
C GLU A 7 -0.67 -10.51 -6.23
N PHE A 8 -0.45 -9.22 -5.97
CA PHE A 8 0.83 -8.71 -5.50
C PHE A 8 0.69 -7.56 -4.52
N LEU A 9 1.62 -7.53 -3.56
CA LEU A 9 1.82 -6.42 -2.62
C LEU A 9 3.31 -6.15 -2.51
N VAL A 10 3.72 -4.92 -2.82
CA VAL A 10 5.12 -4.49 -2.80
C VAL A 10 5.25 -3.29 -1.87
N VAL A 11 6.20 -3.32 -0.93
CA VAL A 11 6.48 -2.20 -0.03
C VAL A 11 7.92 -1.77 -0.21
N VAL A 12 8.13 -0.50 -0.57
CA VAL A 12 9.45 0.11 -0.76
C VAL A 12 9.51 1.35 0.11
N VAL A 13 9.97 1.17 1.35
CA VAL A 13 10.20 2.25 2.31
C VAL A 13 11.61 2.11 2.86
N PRO A 14 12.63 2.66 2.17
CA PRO A 14 13.97 2.81 2.73
C PRO A 14 13.92 3.55 4.07
N GLY A 15 14.52 2.94 5.09
CA GLY A 15 14.80 3.56 6.38
C GLY A 15 16.13 4.31 6.37
N LEU A 16 16.32 5.20 7.35
CA LEU A 16 17.62 5.79 7.63
C LEU A 16 18.52 4.72 8.27
N VAL A 17 19.61 4.34 7.60
CA VAL A 17 20.67 3.53 8.19
C VAL A 17 21.82 4.48 8.54
N LYS A 18 21.85 4.93 9.81
CA LYS A 18 23.06 5.53 10.39
C LYS A 18 23.60 4.55 11.46
N SER A 19 24.92 4.49 11.53
CA SER A 19 25.71 3.44 12.18
C SER A 19 25.63 3.40 13.70
N ASP A 20 25.58 2.17 14.23
CA ASP A 20 26.01 1.70 15.57
C ASP A 20 25.41 2.32 16.85
N SER A 21 24.08 2.39 16.96
CA SER A 21 23.43 2.67 18.25
C SER A 21 22.20 1.81 18.51
N LEU A 22 21.94 1.50 19.80
CA LEU A 22 20.74 0.81 20.27
C LEU A 22 19.43 1.57 19.96
N GLU A 23 19.51 2.88 19.78
CA GLU A 23 18.37 3.71 19.38
C GLU A 23 17.91 3.37 17.95
N HIS A 24 18.83 3.01 17.05
CA HIS A 24 18.50 2.61 15.68
C HIS A 24 17.74 1.28 15.61
N PHE A 25 18.02 0.32 16.50
CA PHE A 25 17.25 -0.93 16.55
C PHE A 25 15.79 -0.66 16.92
N HIS A 26 15.53 0.27 17.84
CA HIS A 26 14.18 0.68 18.20
C HIS A 26 13.49 1.42 17.05
N GLU A 27 14.19 2.30 16.34
CA GLU A 27 13.63 3.01 15.18
C GLU A 27 13.28 2.06 14.02
N ILE A 28 14.13 1.08 13.73
CA ILE A 28 13.88 0.07 12.70
C ILE A 28 12.72 -0.84 13.10
N ALA A 29 12.68 -1.30 14.36
CA ALA A 29 11.59 -2.13 14.87
C ALA A 29 10.25 -1.38 14.83
N LYS A 30 10.26 -0.09 15.20
CA LYS A 30 9.09 0.79 15.11
C LYS A 30 8.65 0.95 13.65
N LEU A 31 9.57 1.26 12.74
CA LEU A 31 9.27 1.36 11.31
C LEU A 31 8.67 0.07 10.76
N GLY A 32 9.24 -1.09 11.12
CA GLY A 32 8.69 -2.39 10.71
C GLY A 32 7.28 -2.65 11.25
N THR A 33 7.00 -2.23 12.48
CA THR A 33 5.67 -2.33 13.09
C THR A 33 4.67 -1.41 12.39
N ASP A 34 5.02 -0.14 12.21
CA ASP A 34 4.20 0.86 11.51
C ASP A 34 3.89 0.42 10.08
N LEU A 35 4.88 -0.13 9.36
CA LEU A 35 4.69 -0.67 8.01
C LEU A 35 3.79 -1.92 8.00
N SER A 36 3.92 -2.81 8.97
CA SER A 36 3.09 -4.01 9.08
C SER A 36 1.61 -3.65 9.30
N GLU A 37 1.34 -2.68 10.18
CA GLU A 37 -0.02 -2.15 10.37
C GLU A 37 -0.54 -1.47 9.12
N GLU A 38 0.28 -0.66 8.46
CA GLU A 38 -0.08 0.03 7.23
C GLU A 38 -0.42 -0.95 6.09
N ILE A 39 0.35 -2.04 5.94
CA ILE A 39 0.07 -3.11 4.97
C ILE A 39 -1.28 -3.77 5.24
N LYS A 40 -1.58 -4.08 6.51
CA LYS A 40 -2.86 -4.68 6.90
C LYS A 40 -4.02 -3.74 6.58
N ASN A 41 -3.87 -2.46 6.93
CA ASN A 41 -4.87 -1.44 6.69
C ASN A 41 -5.11 -1.23 5.19
N ALA A 42 -4.05 -1.12 4.39
CA ALA A 42 -4.17 -0.96 2.95
C ALA A 42 -4.78 -2.19 2.26
N THR A 43 -4.38 -3.39 2.69
CA THR A 43 -4.97 -4.65 2.20
C THR A 43 -6.45 -4.74 2.53
N HIS A 44 -6.85 -4.33 3.74
CA HIS A 44 -8.25 -4.29 4.13
C HIS A 44 -9.03 -3.25 3.31
N LYS A 45 -8.48 -2.05 3.15
CA LYS A 45 -9.06 -0.97 2.34
C LYS A 45 -9.31 -1.41 0.90
N CYS A 46 -8.40 -2.17 0.29
CA CYS A 46 -8.62 -2.68 -1.07
C CYS A 46 -9.85 -3.57 -1.21
N LYS A 47 -10.28 -4.25 -0.14
CA LYS A 47 -11.51 -5.05 -0.17
C LYS A 47 -12.78 -4.19 -0.15
N SER A 48 -12.70 -2.94 0.33
CA SER A 48 -13.83 -2.01 0.31
C SER A 48 -13.92 -1.20 -0.98
N ILE A 49 -12.82 -1.06 -1.72
CA ILE A 49 -12.80 -0.33 -2.99
C ILE A 49 -13.47 -1.21 -4.06
N THR A 50 -14.68 -0.82 -4.46
CA THR A 50 -15.44 -1.48 -5.54
C THR A 50 -15.53 -0.63 -6.81
N GLN A 51 -15.16 0.65 -6.70
CA GLN A 51 -15.18 1.60 -7.80
C GLN A 51 -13.97 2.53 -7.75
N ILE A 52 -13.45 2.87 -8.93
CA ILE A 52 -12.44 3.93 -9.11
C ILE A 52 -12.93 4.82 -10.24
N GLU A 53 -13.00 6.13 -9.99
CA GLU A 53 -13.46 7.15 -10.96
C GLU A 53 -14.83 6.82 -11.57
N GLY A 54 -15.76 6.32 -10.75
CA GLY A 54 -17.12 5.97 -11.16
C GLY A 54 -17.25 4.66 -11.96
N HIS A 55 -16.17 3.91 -12.13
CA HIS A 55 -16.17 2.62 -12.82
C HIS A 55 -15.95 1.48 -11.83
N GLN A 56 -16.64 0.34 -12.05
CA GLN A 56 -16.33 -0.88 -11.30
C GLN A 56 -14.85 -1.22 -11.48
N ALA A 57 -14.19 -1.42 -10.34
CA ALA A 57 -12.77 -1.70 -10.28
C ALA A 57 -12.56 -2.84 -9.30
N SER A 58 -11.69 -3.78 -9.66
CA SER A 58 -11.23 -4.78 -8.72
C SER A 58 -9.74 -4.73 -8.54
N ILE A 59 -9.30 -4.64 -7.29
CA ILE A 59 -7.90 -4.38 -6.97
C ILE A 59 -7.12 -5.69 -7.04
N ILE A 60 -6.15 -5.73 -7.95
CA ILE A 60 -5.28 -6.89 -8.15
C ILE A 60 -3.87 -6.66 -7.62
N GLY A 61 -3.48 -5.41 -7.33
CA GLY A 61 -2.14 -5.12 -6.84
C GLY A 61 -2.00 -3.83 -6.06
N LEU A 62 -1.07 -3.85 -5.11
CA LEU A 62 -0.68 -2.69 -4.31
C LEU A 62 0.85 -2.52 -4.33
N LYS A 63 1.29 -1.27 -4.49
CA LYS A 63 2.68 -0.89 -4.28
C LYS A 63 2.77 0.37 -3.41
N MET A 64 3.32 0.21 -2.21
CA MET A 64 3.45 1.26 -1.19
C MET A 64 4.86 1.82 -1.23
N MET A 65 4.98 3.14 -1.33
CA MET A 65 6.26 3.83 -1.56
C MET A 65 6.42 5.01 -0.60
N GLY A 66 7.66 5.22 -0.15
CA GLY A 66 8.01 6.41 0.62
C GLY A 66 9.43 6.35 1.17
N TYR A 67 9.71 7.22 2.13
CA TYR A 67 10.99 7.31 2.84
C TYR A 67 10.64 7.49 4.31
N ILE A 68 11.16 6.64 5.20
CA ILE A 68 10.83 6.54 6.64
C ILE A 68 9.34 6.36 7.00
N SER A 69 8.44 6.42 6.02
CA SER A 69 6.99 6.21 6.14
C SER A 69 6.39 6.02 4.73
N VAL A 70 5.20 5.44 4.62
CA VAL A 70 4.46 5.35 3.36
C VAL A 70 3.87 6.71 3.02
N LYS A 71 4.19 7.23 1.82
CA LYS A 71 3.65 8.50 1.30
C LYS A 71 2.70 8.29 0.13
N ASN A 72 3.02 7.33 -0.73
CA ASN A 72 2.27 7.05 -1.95
C ASN A 72 1.89 5.58 -2.01
N ILE A 73 0.71 5.32 -2.56
CA ILE A 73 0.18 3.98 -2.77
C ILE A 73 -0.25 3.89 -4.24
N GLU A 74 0.46 3.08 -5.00
CA GLU A 74 0.06 2.68 -6.34
C GLU A 74 -0.91 1.50 -6.25
N VAL A 75 -2.07 1.67 -6.86
CA VAL A 75 -3.13 0.67 -6.95
C VAL A 75 -3.17 0.18 -8.39
N THR A 76 -3.02 -1.13 -8.57
CA THR A 76 -3.25 -1.81 -9.85
C THR A 76 -4.60 -2.50 -9.79
N TYR A 77 -5.47 -2.23 -10.75
CA TYR A 77 -6.85 -2.70 -10.75
C TYR A 77 -7.33 -3.08 -12.15
N LEU A 78 -8.29 -4.01 -12.19
CA LEU A 78 -9.02 -4.35 -13.39
C LEU A 78 -10.28 -3.50 -13.47
N SER A 79 -10.51 -2.86 -14.62
CA SER A 79 -11.77 -2.19 -14.94
C SER A 79 -12.11 -2.42 -16.40
N LYS A 80 -13.36 -2.78 -16.70
CA LYS A 80 -13.84 -3.07 -18.07
C LYS A 80 -12.97 -4.09 -18.84
N GLY A 81 -12.31 -5.01 -18.14
CA GLY A 81 -11.42 -6.03 -18.74
C GLY A 81 -10.00 -5.55 -19.02
N GLU A 82 -9.66 -4.29 -18.68
CA GLU A 82 -8.33 -3.73 -18.84
C GLU A 82 -7.65 -3.53 -17.48
N THR A 83 -6.32 -3.68 -17.46
CA THR A 83 -5.50 -3.41 -16.27
C THR A 83 -5.06 -1.96 -16.26
N HIS A 84 -5.40 -1.26 -15.18
CA HIS A 84 -5.00 0.12 -14.95
C HIS A 84 -4.11 0.22 -13.72
N LYS A 85 -3.34 1.32 -13.68
CA LYS A 85 -2.50 1.68 -12.53
C LYS A 85 -2.75 3.13 -12.17
N LYS A 86 -2.88 3.41 -10.89
CA LYS A 86 -3.02 4.77 -10.40
C LYS A 86 -2.28 4.97 -9.08
N ILE A 87 -1.55 6.07 -8.98
CA ILE A 87 -0.80 6.44 -7.79
C ILE A 87 -1.61 7.47 -7.02
N TYR A 88 -1.83 7.18 -5.74
CA TYR A 88 -2.48 8.07 -4.79
C TYR A 88 -1.47 8.49 -3.72
N SER A 89 -1.66 9.69 -3.15
CA SER A 89 -1.11 9.94 -1.82
C SER A 89 -1.78 9.01 -0.82
N LYS A 90 -1.10 8.72 0.29
CA LYS A 90 -1.66 7.89 1.38
C LYS A 90 -3.04 8.37 1.80
N GLU A 91 -3.20 9.67 2.01
CA GLU A 91 -4.47 10.30 2.40
C GLU A 91 -5.57 10.01 1.38
N LYS A 92 -5.33 10.32 0.09
CA LYS A 92 -6.30 10.09 -0.98
C LYS A 92 -6.67 8.63 -1.14
N PHE A 93 -5.73 7.71 -0.94
CA PHE A 93 -6.01 6.27 -1.01
C PHE A 93 -7.03 5.83 0.04
N TYR A 94 -6.94 6.37 1.27
CA TYR A 94 -7.89 6.02 2.33
C TYR A 94 -9.25 6.70 2.20
N GLU A 95 -9.36 7.75 1.38
CA GLU A 95 -10.62 8.43 1.04
C GLU A 95 -11.41 7.74 -0.09
N LEU A 96 -10.80 6.84 -0.86
CA LEU A 96 -11.47 6.07 -1.93
C LEU A 96 -12.62 5.20 -1.42
#